data_AF-A0A2H0PAL2-F1
#
_entry.id   AF-A0A2H0PAL2-F1
#
_cell.length_a   1.000
_cell.length_b   1.000
_cell.length_c   1.000
_cell.angle_alpha   90.00
_cell.angle_beta   90.00
_cell.angle_gamma   90.00
#
_symmetry.space_group_name_H-M   'P 1'
#
loop_
_entity.id
_entity.type
_entity.pdbx_description
1 polymer ?
#
loop_
_entity_poly.entity_id
_entity_poly.type
_entity_poly.pdbx_seq_one_letter_code
_entity_poly.pdbx_strand_id
1 'polypeptide(L)'
;MGHGSGHFGRSRRGREVPALLALADRHRFERLRSRVMRPLRATALVALLALDRATKIWAAASLKTVGTIALIPFFDLTYVENTGAAFGMGRGANKLLTAVSVGLVIALQVMRRRWPKDDRWLQWGALLVTAGAVGNIYDRLAFGYVVDFLHIHHWPVFNMADSCISIGAVMLAWGMKDEPAKP
;
A
#
# COMPACT_ATOMS: atom_id res chain seq x y z
N MET A 1 15.83 76.41 -18.18
CA MET A 1 14.90 76.13 -17.06
C MET A 1 13.83 75.20 -17.63
N GLY A 2 13.69 73.90 -17.35
CA GLY A 2 14.00 73.10 -16.16
C GLY A 2 12.72 72.37 -15.73
N HIS A 3 12.11 71.54 -16.59
CA HIS A 3 10.91 70.76 -16.24
C HIS A 3 11.31 69.35 -15.81
N GLY A 4 11.28 69.10 -14.49
CA GLY A 4 11.49 67.80 -13.87
C GLY A 4 10.20 66.97 -13.89
N SER A 5 10.25 65.81 -14.53
CA SER A 5 9.24 64.76 -14.48
C SER A 5 9.48 63.87 -13.25
N GLY A 6 8.66 64.03 -12.22
CA GLY A 6 8.65 63.15 -11.05
C GLY A 6 7.93 61.83 -11.34
N HIS A 7 8.68 60.76 -11.59
CA HIS A 7 8.13 59.40 -11.58
C HIS A 7 8.04 58.86 -10.15
N PHE A 8 6.83 58.88 -9.59
CA PHE A 8 6.49 58.28 -8.31
C PHE A 8 6.64 56.75 -8.38
N GLY A 9 7.63 56.20 -7.66
CA GLY A 9 7.81 54.76 -7.49
C GLY A 9 6.64 54.15 -6.72
N ARG A 10 5.79 53.38 -7.41
CA ARG A 10 4.77 52.55 -6.75
C ARG A 10 5.45 51.45 -5.94
N SER A 11 5.33 51.58 -4.63
CA SER A 11 5.72 50.62 -3.59
C SER A 11 5.35 49.17 -3.95
N ARG A 12 6.36 48.31 -4.08
CA ARG A 12 6.21 46.84 -4.25
C ARG A 12 5.71 46.12 -2.98
N ARG A 13 5.57 46.83 -1.87
CA ARG A 13 5.44 46.26 -0.51
C ARG A 13 4.06 45.64 -0.19
N GLY A 14 3.02 45.92 -0.99
CA GLY A 14 1.65 45.45 -0.73
C GLY A 14 1.31 44.03 -1.22
N ARG A 15 2.11 43.45 -2.12
CA ARG A 15 1.85 42.10 -2.69
C ARG A 15 2.59 40.97 -1.97
N GLU A 16 3.56 41.29 -1.12
CA GLU A 16 4.43 40.30 -0.47
C GLU A 16 3.80 39.68 0.78
N VAL A 17 3.01 40.45 1.55
CA VAL A 17 2.37 39.98 2.79
C VAL A 17 1.34 38.86 2.54
N PRO A 18 0.42 38.96 1.55
CA PRO A 18 -0.51 37.87 1.25
C PRO A 18 0.18 36.59 0.77
N ALA A 19 1.28 36.71 0.01
CA ALA A 19 2.05 35.57 -0.47
C ALA A 19 2.79 34.85 0.68
N LEU A 20 3.38 35.60 1.61
CA LEU A 20 4.04 35.04 2.79
C LEU A 20 3.04 34.33 3.73
N LEU A 21 1.85 34.90 3.92
CA LEU A 21 0.78 34.26 4.68
C LEU A 21 0.30 32.96 4.01
N ALA A 22 0.11 32.97 2.69
CA ALA A 22 -0.27 31.78 1.93
C ALA A 22 0.81 30.67 1.96
N LEU A 23 2.09 31.02 1.92
CA LEU A 23 3.20 30.08 2.06
C LEU A 23 3.27 29.50 3.48
N ALA A 24 3.14 30.33 4.51
CA ALA A 24 3.13 29.89 5.90
C ALA A 24 1.96 28.93 6.18
N ASP A 25 0.80 29.20 5.60
CA ASP A 25 -0.38 28.35 5.72
C ASP A 25 -0.21 27.00 5.00
N ARG A 26 0.33 27.00 3.77
CA ARG A 26 0.71 25.75 3.07
C ARG A 26 1.70 24.89 3.88
N HIS A 27 2.75 25.50 4.43
CA HIS A 27 3.72 24.77 5.25
C HIS A 27 3.14 24.27 6.58
N ARG A 28 2.18 25.00 7.16
CA ARG A 28 1.46 24.58 8.37
C ARG A 28 0.53 23.40 8.06
N PHE A 29 -0.23 23.48 6.97
CA PHE A 29 -1.10 22.42 6.49
C PHE A 29 -0.33 21.13 6.18
N GLU A 30 0.80 21.21 5.48
CA GLU A 30 1.66 20.05 5.18
C GLU A 30 2.23 19.39 6.44
N ARG A 31 2.62 20.20 7.43
CA ARG A 31 3.10 19.70 8.73
C ARG A 31 1.99 19.02 9.53
N LEU A 32 0.80 19.60 9.58
CA LEU A 32 -0.37 18.98 10.23
C LEU A 32 -0.77 17.68 9.54
N ARG A 33 -0.86 17.69 8.21
CA ARG A 33 -1.19 16.53 7.40
C ARG A 33 -0.21 15.38 7.62
N SER A 34 1.09 15.65 7.60
CA SER A 34 2.11 14.61 7.85
C SER A 34 2.07 14.06 9.28
N ARG A 35 1.75 14.89 10.28
CA ARG A 35 1.56 14.46 11.68
C ARG A 35 0.38 13.51 11.85
N VAL A 36 -0.69 13.65 11.06
CA VAL A 36 -1.87 12.77 11.14
C VAL A 36 -1.75 11.55 10.22
N MET A 37 -1.27 11.73 8.98
CA MET A 37 -1.21 10.67 7.99
C MET A 37 -0.15 9.60 8.29
N ARG A 38 0.95 9.96 8.95
CA ARG A 38 1.99 9.00 9.36
C ARG A 38 1.47 7.98 10.39
N PRO A 39 0.92 8.39 11.56
CA PRO A 39 0.37 7.43 12.51
C PRO A 39 -0.82 6.68 11.92
N LEU A 40 -1.70 7.33 11.14
CA LEU A 40 -2.81 6.64 10.49
C LEU A 40 -2.34 5.48 9.61
N ARG A 41 -1.34 5.71 8.76
CA ARG A 41 -0.76 4.68 7.89
C ARG A 41 -0.07 3.59 8.71
N ALA A 42 0.63 3.94 9.79
CA ALA A 42 1.23 2.95 10.69
C ALA A 42 0.16 2.06 11.35
N THR A 43 -0.89 2.68 11.89
CA THR A 43 -2.03 1.97 12.48
C THR A 43 -2.72 1.07 11.45
N ALA A 44 -2.94 1.56 10.23
CA ALA A 44 -3.54 0.76 9.17
C ALA A 44 -2.65 -0.44 8.78
N LEU A 45 -1.33 -0.26 8.68
CA LEU A 45 -0.40 -1.36 8.42
C LEU A 45 -0.50 -2.45 9.51
N VAL A 46 -0.46 -2.06 10.78
CA VAL A 46 -0.60 -3.01 11.90
C VAL A 46 -1.95 -3.70 11.88
N ALA A 47 -3.04 -2.96 11.64
CA ALA A 47 -4.39 -3.51 11.57
C ALA A 47 -4.54 -4.55 10.45
N LEU A 48 -3.98 -4.28 9.26
CA LEU A 48 -4.02 -5.22 8.14
C LEU A 48 -3.21 -6.50 8.42
N LEU A 49 -2.02 -6.36 9.01
CA LEU A 49 -1.21 -7.51 9.43
C LEU A 49 -1.91 -8.34 10.50
N ALA A 50 -2.51 -7.69 11.50
CA ALA A 50 -3.28 -8.36 12.54
C ALA A 50 -4.51 -9.08 11.96
N LEU A 51 -5.21 -8.45 11.00
CA LEU A 51 -6.38 -9.03 10.35
C LEU A 51 -6.03 -10.23 9.47
N ASP A 52 -4.97 -10.14 8.66
CA ASP A 52 -4.47 -11.28 7.89
C ASP A 52 -4.09 -12.43 8.82
N ARG A 53 -3.36 -12.14 9.90
CA ARG A 53 -2.95 -13.16 10.85
C ARG A 53 -4.14 -13.78 11.58
N ALA A 54 -5.09 -12.98 12.03
CA ALA A 54 -6.29 -13.46 12.73
C ALA A 54 -7.15 -14.34 11.83
N THR A 55 -7.38 -13.94 10.58
CA THR A 55 -8.19 -14.71 9.63
C THR A 55 -7.52 -16.03 9.25
N LYS A 56 -6.19 -16.06 9.10
CA LYS A 56 -5.44 -17.31 8.86
C LYS A 56 -5.42 -18.25 10.07
N ILE A 57 -5.31 -17.72 11.29
CA ILE A 57 -5.41 -18.52 12.51
C ILE A 57 -6.80 -19.15 12.60
N TRP A 58 -7.85 -18.36 12.35
CA TRP A 58 -9.22 -18.86 12.31
C TRP A 58 -9.39 -19.94 11.23
N ALA A 59 -8.89 -19.72 10.02
CA ALA A 59 -8.96 -20.70 8.93
C ALA A 59 -8.26 -22.00 9.31
N ALA A 60 -7.08 -21.94 9.91
CA ALA A 60 -6.36 -23.12 10.37
C ALA A 60 -7.11 -23.87 11.49
N ALA A 61 -7.80 -23.16 12.38
CA ALA A 61 -8.56 -23.76 13.48
C ALA A 61 -9.90 -24.36 13.03
N SER A 62 -10.59 -23.71 12.09
CA SER A 62 -11.96 -24.07 11.70
C SER A 62 -12.05 -24.91 10.43
N LEU A 63 -11.13 -24.73 9.48
CA LEU A 63 -11.22 -25.35 8.16
C LEU A 63 -10.25 -26.53 7.97
N LYS A 64 -9.13 -26.58 8.71
CA LYS A 64 -8.12 -27.64 8.52
C LYS A 64 -8.67 -29.06 8.73
N THR A 65 -9.65 -29.22 9.62
CA THR A 65 -10.29 -30.52 9.90
C THR A 65 -11.48 -30.83 8.99
N VAL A 66 -12.14 -29.79 8.47
CA VAL A 66 -13.39 -29.92 7.67
C VAL A 66 -13.11 -29.87 6.17
N GLY A 67 -11.98 -29.30 5.75
CA GLY A 67 -11.58 -29.11 4.36
C GLY A 67 -12.24 -27.87 3.74
N THR A 68 -13.52 -28.00 3.39
CA THR A 68 -14.27 -26.96 2.67
C THR A 68 -15.64 -26.72 3.29
N ILE A 69 -16.00 -25.44 3.46
CA ILE A 69 -17.35 -24.98 3.82
C ILE A 69 -17.88 -24.14 2.66
N ALA A 70 -18.93 -24.62 2.00
CA ALA A 70 -19.62 -23.85 0.97
C ALA A 70 -20.44 -22.72 1.62
N LEU A 71 -20.25 -21.47 1.17
CA LEU A 71 -20.98 -20.32 1.69
C LEU A 71 -22.12 -19.91 0.75
N ILE A 72 -21.78 -19.70 -0.52
CA ILE A 72 -22.71 -19.33 -1.60
C ILE A 72 -22.29 -20.04 -2.89
N PRO A 73 -23.15 -20.12 -3.93
CA PRO A 73 -22.93 -21.01 -5.07
C PRO A 73 -21.60 -20.87 -5.85
N PHE A 74 -20.87 -19.77 -5.67
CA PHE A 74 -19.61 -19.49 -6.36
C PHE A 74 -18.44 -19.21 -5.40
N PHE A 75 -18.66 -19.33 -4.08
CA PHE A 75 -17.68 -18.95 -3.08
C PHE A 75 -17.73 -19.87 -1.86
N ASP A 76 -16.57 -20.46 -1.57
CA ASP A 76 -16.34 -21.38 -0.48
C ASP A 76 -15.21 -20.88 0.43
N LEU A 77 -15.17 -21.44 1.63
CA LEU A 77 -14.02 -21.38 2.53
C LEU A 77 -13.29 -22.71 2.45
N THR A 78 -12.08 -22.74 1.89
CA THR A 78 -11.33 -23.99 1.65
C THR A 78 -9.91 -23.87 2.19
N TYR A 79 -9.53 -24.71 3.16
CA TYR A 79 -8.18 -24.67 3.71
C TYR A 79 -7.14 -25.19 2.72
N VAL A 80 -6.15 -24.36 2.39
CA VAL A 80 -5.02 -24.73 1.52
C VAL A 80 -3.70 -24.28 2.15
N GLU A 81 -2.75 -25.22 2.26
CA GLU A 81 -1.36 -24.94 2.61
C GLU A 81 -0.56 -24.70 1.33
N ASN A 82 -0.35 -23.44 0.98
CA ASN A 82 0.27 -23.05 -0.29
C ASN A 82 1.79 -22.93 -0.15
N THR A 83 2.51 -23.89 -0.73
CA THR A 83 3.98 -23.91 -0.82
C THR A 83 4.53 -23.24 -2.08
N GLY A 84 3.65 -22.69 -2.92
CA GLY A 84 3.98 -22.02 -4.16
C GLY A 84 3.57 -20.54 -4.18
N ALA A 85 3.55 -19.99 -5.39
CA ALA A 85 2.92 -18.74 -5.74
C ALA A 85 1.51 -19.00 -6.33
N ALA A 86 0.91 -17.95 -6.90
CA ALA A 86 -0.35 -18.09 -7.62
C ALA A 86 -0.25 -19.11 -8.78
N PHE A 87 -1.38 -19.72 -9.14
CA PHE A 87 -1.50 -20.69 -10.24
C PHE A 87 -0.58 -21.92 -10.13
N GLY A 88 -0.15 -22.27 -8.91
CA GLY A 88 0.69 -23.44 -8.66
C GLY A 88 2.15 -23.28 -9.09
N MET A 89 2.60 -22.08 -9.49
CA MET A 89 4.00 -21.82 -9.83
C MET A 89 4.90 -21.89 -8.60
N GLY A 90 6.13 -22.39 -8.76
CA GLY A 90 7.15 -22.32 -7.70
C GLY A 90 6.85 -23.15 -6.44
N ARG A 91 6.07 -24.23 -6.54
CA ARG A 91 5.86 -25.18 -5.42
C ARG A 91 7.20 -25.66 -4.86
N GLY A 92 7.35 -25.61 -3.53
CA GLY A 92 8.59 -25.99 -2.84
C GLY A 92 9.70 -24.93 -2.90
N ALA A 93 9.50 -23.83 -3.63
CA ALA A 93 10.47 -22.75 -3.76
C ALA A 93 10.25 -21.64 -2.71
N ASN A 94 9.76 -21.98 -1.52
CA ASN A 94 9.43 -21.01 -0.47
C ASN A 94 10.55 -20.01 -0.17
N LYS A 95 11.81 -20.46 -0.11
CA LYS A 95 12.97 -19.58 0.11
C LYS A 95 13.11 -18.53 -1.02
N LEU A 96 12.94 -18.95 -2.27
CA LEU A 96 13.00 -18.07 -3.43
C LEU A 96 11.82 -17.08 -3.42
N LEU A 97 10.60 -17.56 -3.20
CA LEU A 97 9.40 -16.72 -3.13
C LEU A 97 9.51 -15.68 -2.02
N THR A 98 9.97 -16.09 -0.83
CA THR A 98 10.24 -15.16 0.27
C THR A 98 11.30 -14.13 -0.11
N ALA A 99 12.42 -14.54 -0.74
CA ALA A 99 13.46 -13.63 -1.18
C ALA A 99 12.95 -12.60 -2.20
N VAL A 100 12.14 -13.03 -3.18
CA VAL A 100 11.51 -12.16 -4.17
C VAL A 100 10.55 -11.18 -3.50
N SER A 101 9.70 -11.64 -2.58
CA SER A 101 8.77 -10.78 -1.84
C SER A 101 9.50 -9.75 -0.98
N VAL A 102 10.59 -10.13 -0.30
CA VAL A 102 11.45 -9.19 0.45
C VAL A 102 12.07 -8.16 -0.49
N GLY A 103 12.63 -8.61 -1.62
CA GLY A 103 13.18 -7.73 -2.64
C GLY A 103 12.16 -6.73 -3.18
N LEU A 104 10.93 -7.18 -3.45
CA LEU A 104 9.82 -6.33 -3.89
C LEU A 104 9.46 -5.28 -2.84
N VAL A 105 9.33 -5.66 -1.57
CA VAL A 105 9.03 -4.72 -0.48
C VAL A 105 10.14 -3.67 -0.36
N ILE A 106 11.41 -4.07 -0.42
CA ILE A 106 12.55 -3.14 -0.37
C ILE A 106 12.50 -2.18 -1.56
N ALA A 107 12.37 -2.69 -2.78
CA ALA A 107 12.30 -1.89 -4.00
C ALA A 107 11.16 -0.87 -3.93
N LEU A 108 9.98 -1.32 -3.48
CA LEU A 108 8.81 -0.48 -3.29
C LEU A 108 9.06 0.64 -2.28
N GLN A 109 9.69 0.36 -1.13
CA GLN A 109 10.02 1.39 -0.14
C GLN A 109 11.06 2.39 -0.67
N VAL A 110 12.00 1.94 -1.50
CA VAL A 110 12.98 2.81 -2.16
C VAL A 110 12.29 3.74 -3.16
N MET A 111 11.44 3.19 -4.04
CA MET A 111 10.66 3.97 -5.03
C MET A 111 9.75 4.98 -4.34
N ARG A 112 9.08 4.59 -3.26
CA ARG A 112 8.20 5.44 -2.45
C ARG A 112 8.88 6.69 -1.89
N ARG A 113 10.22 6.70 -1.76
CA ARG A 113 10.94 7.91 -1.36
C ARG A 113 10.83 9.02 -2.40
N ARG A 114 10.71 8.66 -3.68
CA ARG A 114 10.63 9.59 -4.83
C ARG A 114 9.21 10.05 -5.14
N TRP A 115 8.19 9.32 -4.68
CA TRP A 115 6.79 9.68 -4.94
C TRP A 115 6.30 10.88 -4.14
N PRO A 116 5.36 11.68 -4.69
CA PRO A 116 4.67 12.74 -3.96
C PRO A 116 4.05 12.19 -2.67
N LYS A 117 4.15 12.96 -1.57
CA LYS A 117 3.67 12.52 -0.24
C LYS A 117 2.15 12.67 -0.09
N ASP A 118 1.58 13.57 -0.89
CA ASP A 118 0.17 13.87 -1.10
C ASP A 118 -0.55 12.85 -1.97
N ASP A 119 0.15 12.14 -2.86
CA ASP A 119 -0.47 11.13 -3.70
C ASP A 119 -1.03 9.99 -2.86
N ARG A 120 -2.35 9.95 -2.72
CA ARG A 120 -3.03 8.95 -1.87
C ARG A 120 -2.97 7.57 -2.52
N TRP A 121 -3.05 7.47 -3.84
CA TRP A 121 -3.05 6.20 -4.56
C TRP A 121 -1.71 5.48 -4.39
N LEU A 122 -0.62 6.19 -4.64
CA LEU A 122 0.72 5.63 -4.48
C LEU A 122 1.03 5.29 -3.02
N GLN A 123 0.68 6.17 -2.07
CA GLN A 123 1.04 5.96 -0.67
C GLN A 123 0.23 4.86 0.01
N TRP A 124 -1.07 4.73 -0.30
CA TRP A 124 -1.91 3.66 0.23
C TRP A 124 -1.71 2.36 -0.53
N GLY A 125 -1.53 2.41 -1.85
CA GLY A 125 -1.18 1.23 -2.65
C GLY A 125 0.10 0.56 -2.16
N ALA A 126 1.13 1.36 -1.89
CA ALA A 126 2.39 0.85 -1.33
C ALA A 126 2.20 0.19 0.05
N LEU A 127 1.37 0.79 0.89
CA LEU A 127 1.06 0.27 2.22
C LEU A 127 0.36 -1.08 2.13
N LEU A 128 -0.64 -1.21 1.26
CA LEU A 128 -1.39 -2.46 1.06
C LEU A 128 -0.48 -3.59 0.52
N VAL A 129 0.33 -3.31 -0.50
CA VAL A 129 1.29 -4.29 -1.03
C VAL A 129 2.29 -4.70 0.06
N THR A 130 2.78 -3.73 0.85
CA THR A 130 3.72 -4.03 1.94
C THR A 130 3.07 -4.90 3.02
N ALA A 131 1.84 -4.56 3.44
CA ALA A 131 1.11 -5.32 4.45
C ALA A 131 0.88 -6.77 4.00
N GLY A 132 0.36 -6.97 2.79
CA GLY A 132 0.11 -8.31 2.27
C GLY A 132 1.39 -9.11 2.05
N ALA A 133 2.43 -8.50 1.47
CA ALA A 133 3.72 -9.17 1.27
C ALA A 133 4.34 -9.62 2.60
N VAL A 134 4.32 -8.76 3.62
CA VAL A 134 4.85 -9.09 4.95
C VAL A 134 4.03 -10.21 5.62
N GLY A 135 2.70 -10.21 5.51
CA GLY A 135 1.86 -11.30 6.02
C GLY A 135 2.20 -12.66 5.40
N ASN A 136 2.37 -12.71 4.08
CA ASN A 136 2.74 -13.93 3.37
C ASN A 136 4.21 -14.34 3.57
N ILE A 137 5.13 -13.39 3.76
CA ILE A 137 6.53 -13.66 4.16
C ILE A 137 6.56 -14.31 5.54
N TYR A 138 5.80 -13.77 6.49
CA TYR A 138 5.72 -14.28 7.85
C TYR A 138 5.31 -15.76 7.83
N ASP A 139 4.24 -16.12 7.13
CA ASP A 139 3.79 -17.51 7.08
C ASP A 139 4.84 -18.45 6.47
N ARG A 140 5.48 -18.05 5.36
CA ARG A 140 6.54 -18.86 4.75
C ARG A 140 7.73 -19.08 5.67
N LEU A 141 8.11 -18.08 6.46
CA LEU A 141 9.21 -18.20 7.42
C LEU A 141 8.82 -19.02 8.64
N ALA A 142 7.60 -18.87 9.15
CA ALA A 142 7.13 -19.51 10.37
C ALA A 142 6.66 -20.96 10.15
N PHE A 143 6.01 -21.25 9.03
CA PHE A 143 5.35 -22.54 8.77
C PHE A 143 5.88 -23.26 7.51
N GLY A 144 6.59 -22.55 6.62
CA GLY A 144 7.04 -23.13 5.35
C GLY A 144 5.94 -23.20 4.28
N TYR A 145 4.83 -22.50 4.45
CA TYR A 145 3.75 -22.35 3.47
C TYR A 145 2.90 -21.13 3.84
N VAL A 146 2.04 -20.68 2.93
CA VAL A 146 1.03 -19.65 3.19
C VAL A 146 -0.32 -20.32 3.44
N VAL A 147 -1.08 -19.81 4.41
CA VAL A 147 -2.46 -20.28 4.64
C VAL A 147 -3.42 -19.53 3.73
N ASP A 148 -4.02 -20.25 2.79
CA ASP A 148 -5.05 -19.76 1.89
C ASP A 148 -6.41 -20.36 2.28
N PHE A 149 -7.48 -19.56 2.16
CA PHE A 149 -8.80 -19.98 2.65
C PHE A 149 -10.01 -19.39 1.92
N LEU A 150 -9.84 -18.33 1.12
CA LEU A 150 -10.90 -17.71 0.32
C LEU A 150 -10.92 -18.38 -1.05
N HIS A 151 -11.99 -19.08 -1.40
CA HIS A 151 -12.09 -19.83 -2.65
C HIS A 151 -13.26 -19.32 -3.49
N ILE A 152 -12.96 -18.49 -4.48
CA ILE A 152 -13.92 -18.16 -5.55
C ILE A 152 -13.75 -19.22 -6.64
N HIS A 153 -14.84 -19.84 -7.09
CA HIS A 153 -14.77 -20.91 -8.09
C HIS A 153 -14.06 -20.42 -9.36
N HIS A 154 -13.25 -21.29 -9.97
CA HIS A 154 -12.37 -20.99 -11.11
C HIS A 154 -11.23 -19.99 -10.85
N TRP A 155 -11.02 -19.56 -9.60
CA TRP A 155 -9.90 -18.74 -9.17
C TRP A 155 -9.04 -19.49 -8.15
N PRO A 156 -7.70 -19.33 -8.13
CA PRO A 156 -6.86 -19.93 -7.09
C PRO A 156 -7.32 -19.49 -5.69
N VAL A 157 -7.32 -20.41 -4.72
CA VAL A 157 -7.59 -20.07 -3.32
C VAL A 157 -6.57 -19.02 -2.85
N PHE A 158 -7.04 -18.01 -2.13
CA PHE A 158 -6.24 -16.86 -1.71
C PHE A 158 -6.56 -16.47 -0.27
N ASN A 159 -5.93 -15.41 0.22
CA ASN A 159 -6.14 -14.89 1.58
C ASN A 159 -6.27 -13.36 1.63
N MET A 160 -6.33 -12.82 2.84
CA MET A 160 -6.44 -11.38 3.05
C MET A 160 -5.17 -10.61 2.61
N ALA A 161 -3.98 -11.17 2.84
CA ALA A 161 -2.73 -10.63 2.32
C ALA A 161 -2.70 -10.54 0.79
N ASP A 162 -3.18 -11.55 0.06
CA ASP A 162 -3.26 -11.51 -1.41
C ASP A 162 -4.25 -10.46 -1.91
N SER A 163 -5.36 -10.29 -1.19
CA SER A 163 -6.32 -9.21 -1.45
C SER A 163 -5.69 -7.84 -1.29
N CYS A 164 -4.88 -7.64 -0.24
CA CYS A 164 -4.12 -6.41 0.00
C CYS A 164 -3.11 -6.17 -1.13
N ILE A 165 -2.36 -7.19 -1.55
CA ILE A 165 -1.41 -7.09 -2.66
C ILE A 165 -2.15 -6.68 -3.95
N SER A 166 -3.25 -7.34 -4.27
CA SER A 166 -4.00 -7.11 -5.52
C SER A 166 -4.59 -5.69 -5.57
N ILE A 167 -5.29 -5.26 -4.51
CA ILE A 167 -5.85 -3.90 -4.43
C ILE A 167 -4.72 -2.87 -4.43
N GLY A 168 -3.64 -3.12 -3.69
CA GLY A 168 -2.49 -2.25 -3.63
C GLY A 168 -1.81 -2.08 -4.98
N ALA A 169 -1.65 -3.16 -5.75
CA ALA A 169 -1.10 -3.13 -7.11
C ALA A 169 -1.98 -2.31 -8.06
N VAL A 170 -3.31 -2.46 -8.00
CA VAL A 170 -4.25 -1.64 -8.78
C VAL A 170 -4.13 -0.16 -8.42
N MET A 171 -4.04 0.17 -7.12
CA MET A 171 -3.87 1.55 -6.67
C MET A 171 -2.53 2.15 -7.13
N LEU A 172 -1.44 1.38 -7.09
CA LEU A 172 -0.14 1.80 -7.59
C LEU A 172 -0.21 2.07 -9.10
N ALA A 173 -0.77 1.14 -9.86
CA ALA A 173 -0.93 1.27 -11.31
C ALA A 173 -1.79 2.50 -11.66
N TRP A 174 -2.85 2.76 -10.90
CA TRP A 174 -3.67 3.94 -11.08
C TRP A 174 -2.92 5.24 -10.76
N GLY A 175 -2.21 5.30 -9.64
CA GLY A 175 -1.44 6.50 -9.25
C GLY A 175 -0.30 6.83 -10.21
N MET A 176 0.25 5.85 -10.93
CA MET A 176 1.28 6.06 -11.94
C MET A 176 0.75 6.61 -13.27
N LYS A 177 -0.57 6.61 -13.51
CA LYS A 177 -1.14 7.09 -14.78
C LYS A 177 -0.93 8.59 -15.00
N ASP A 178 -0.78 9.33 -13.92
CA ASP A 178 -0.73 10.80 -13.93
C ASP A 178 0.69 11.36 -13.76
N GLU A 179 1.75 10.55 -13.88
CA GLU A 179 3.11 11.09 -14.01
C GLU A 179 3.27 11.67 -15.43
N PRO A 180 3.29 13.00 -15.64
CA PRO A 180 3.76 13.52 -16.91
C PRO A 180 5.19 13.02 -17.08
N ALA A 181 5.47 12.40 -18.24
CA ALA A 181 6.83 12.09 -18.64
C ALA A 181 7.68 13.34 -18.37
N LYS A 182 8.66 13.22 -17.46
CA LYS A 182 9.59 14.32 -17.22
C LYS A 182 10.26 14.64 -18.57
N PRO A 183 10.22 15.91 -19.02
CA PRO A 183 10.95 16.32 -20.21
C PRO A 183 12.46 16.10 -20.05
#